data_AF-A0A7S0ID81-F1
#
_entry.id   AF-A0A7S0ID81-F1
#
_cell.length_a   1.000
_cell.length_b   1.000
_cell.length_c   1.000
_cell.angle_alpha   90.00
_cell.angle_beta   90.00
_cell.angle_gamma   90.00
#
_symmetry.space_group_name_H-M   'P 1'
#
loop_
_entity.id
_entity.type
_entity.pdbx_description
1 polymer ?
#
loop_
_entity_poly.entity_id
_entity_poly.type
_entity_poly.pdbx_seq_one_letter_code
_entity_poly.pdbx_strand_id
1 'polypeptide(L)'
;PPIVEDANLWTRTHDVAGEPTGEGAEGADAIGNLHFVACNANVSLAGMRVPNVRMVSVLFPDPWSRRKHAGRRVVTAQFVDTLASALVEGAEVYCCSDVRPLAAEMQALFLGRADAFALDEDTFARCGEMKDALAEEATSSERRGGATDDGGFEHVFPAHQYRWRGQKPSGAEANEEAPEEGSFLTGCVEPRWLAANPMGVPTERDLVCESKWRPVYRFVVRRL
;
A
#
# COMPACT_ATOMS: atom_id res chain seq x y z
N PRO A 1 -19.40 10.60 -26.06
CA PRO A 1 -18.51 9.53 -26.58
C PRO A 1 -18.25 8.47 -25.50
N PRO A 2 -18.16 7.19 -25.87
CA PRO A 2 -18.83 6.06 -25.17
C PRO A 2 -18.17 5.59 -23.86
N ILE A 3 -17.09 6.24 -23.41
CA ILE A 3 -16.26 5.76 -22.28
C ILE A 3 -16.91 5.93 -20.90
N VAL A 4 -17.96 6.75 -20.79
CA VAL A 4 -18.67 6.97 -19.50
C VAL A 4 -19.72 5.88 -19.24
N GLU A 5 -20.25 5.21 -20.26
CA GLU A 5 -21.15 4.07 -20.06
C GLU A 5 -20.39 2.78 -19.70
N ASP A 6 -19.16 2.62 -20.19
CA ASP A 6 -18.31 1.46 -19.85
C ASP A 6 -17.62 1.59 -18.47
N ALA A 7 -17.34 2.82 -18.01
CA ALA A 7 -16.90 3.06 -16.64
C ALA A 7 -18.04 2.91 -15.59
N ASN A 8 -19.29 2.81 -16.07
CA ASN A 8 -20.50 2.64 -15.27
C ASN A 8 -20.90 1.17 -15.06
N LEU A 9 -20.03 0.20 -15.32
CA LEU A 9 -20.09 -1.07 -14.58
C LEU A 9 -19.57 -0.83 -13.15
N TRP A 10 -20.21 0.10 -12.44
CA TRP A 10 -20.38 -0.05 -11.01
C TRP A 10 -21.15 -1.35 -10.86
N THR A 11 -20.47 -2.43 -10.56
CA THR A 11 -21.16 -3.65 -10.18
C THR A 11 -21.91 -3.33 -8.89
N ARG A 12 -23.17 -2.93 -9.03
CA ARG A 12 -24.17 -3.25 -8.01
C ARG A 12 -24.19 -4.77 -7.98
N THR A 13 -23.57 -5.36 -6.97
CA THR A 13 -23.78 -6.77 -6.66
C THR A 13 -25.21 -7.03 -6.14
N HIS A 14 -26.09 -6.01 -6.06
CA HIS A 14 -27.41 -6.11 -5.44
C HIS A 14 -28.65 -5.93 -6.31
N ASP A 15 -28.55 -5.71 -7.62
CA ASP A 15 -29.76 -5.63 -8.44
C ASP A 15 -30.01 -6.89 -9.26
N VAL A 16 -30.38 -7.96 -8.56
CA VAL A 16 -31.38 -8.88 -9.11
C VAL A 16 -32.73 -8.41 -8.56
N ALA A 17 -33.39 -7.55 -9.33
CA ALA A 17 -34.82 -7.26 -9.32
C ALA A 17 -35.62 -7.60 -8.04
N GLY A 18 -35.73 -6.63 -7.13
CA GLY A 18 -37.03 -6.30 -6.53
C GLY A 18 -37.68 -7.28 -5.56
N GLU A 19 -36.94 -8.09 -4.79
CA GLU A 19 -37.48 -8.74 -3.58
C GLU A 19 -36.69 -8.32 -2.33
N PRO A 20 -37.38 -8.07 -1.18
CA PRO A 20 -36.70 -7.80 0.07
C PRO A 20 -35.89 -9.04 0.44
N THR A 21 -34.56 -8.90 0.51
CA THR A 21 -33.69 -9.95 1.01
C THR A 21 -34.13 -10.31 2.43
N GLY A 22 -34.71 -11.49 2.57
CA GLY A 22 -35.03 -12.08 3.85
C GLY A 22 -33.80 -12.15 4.75
N GLU A 23 -34.05 -12.26 6.06
CA GLU A 23 -33.04 -12.54 7.08
C GLU A 23 -32.11 -13.67 6.62
N GLY A 24 -30.87 -13.33 6.20
CA GLY A 24 -29.93 -14.34 5.69
C GLY A 24 -28.81 -13.89 4.74
N ALA A 25 -28.65 -12.62 4.41
CA ALA A 25 -27.51 -12.17 3.61
C ALA A 25 -26.22 -12.09 4.47
N GLU A 26 -25.42 -13.16 4.47
CA GLU A 26 -24.05 -13.16 5.02
C GLU A 26 -23.03 -12.82 3.92
N GLY A 27 -22.10 -11.90 4.20
CA GLY A 27 -20.95 -11.58 3.32
C GLY A 27 -20.93 -10.14 2.78
N ALA A 28 -20.06 -9.88 1.79
CA ALA A 28 -19.92 -8.57 1.13
C ALA A 28 -21.22 -8.07 0.50
N ASP A 29 -22.15 -9.00 0.25
CA ASP A 29 -23.47 -8.76 -0.32
C ASP A 29 -24.47 -8.07 0.63
N ALA A 30 -24.07 -7.75 1.86
CA ALA A 30 -24.86 -6.94 2.79
C ALA A 30 -24.44 -5.45 2.80
N ILE A 31 -23.37 -5.08 2.10
CA ILE A 31 -22.72 -3.76 2.22
C ILE A 31 -23.10 -2.87 1.04
N GLY A 32 -24.16 -2.07 1.22
CA GLY A 32 -24.69 -1.17 0.17
C GLY A 32 -23.81 0.04 -0.19
N ASN A 33 -22.70 0.27 0.55
CA ASN A 33 -21.76 1.39 0.34
C ASN A 33 -20.38 0.94 -0.15
N LEU A 34 -20.26 -0.29 -0.65
CA LEU A 34 -19.02 -0.84 -1.21
C LEU A 34 -19.18 -1.05 -2.71
N HIS A 35 -18.22 -0.54 -3.47
CA HIS A 35 -18.21 -0.64 -4.92
C HIS A 35 -16.83 -1.06 -5.41
N PHE A 36 -16.80 -1.93 -6.42
CA PHE A 36 -15.59 -2.38 -7.07
C PHE A 36 -15.58 -1.91 -8.52
N VAL A 37 -14.40 -1.49 -8.99
CA VAL A 37 -14.20 -1.10 -10.38
C VAL A 37 -12.95 -1.80 -10.89
N ALA A 38 -13.12 -2.63 -11.93
CA ALA A 38 -12.00 -3.22 -12.64
C ALA A 38 -11.41 -2.17 -13.59
N CYS A 39 -10.25 -1.60 -13.23
CA CYS A 39 -9.61 -0.57 -14.05
C CYS A 39 -8.09 -0.51 -13.84
N ASN A 40 -7.40 0.19 -14.75
CA ASN A 40 -6.04 0.63 -14.52
C ASN A 40 -6.09 2.00 -13.82
N ALA A 41 -5.79 2.04 -12.53
CA ALA A 41 -5.88 3.26 -11.73
C ALA A 41 -5.07 4.43 -12.34
N ASN A 42 -3.89 4.17 -12.90
CA ASN A 42 -3.03 5.20 -13.51
C ASN A 42 -3.65 5.85 -14.76
N VAL A 43 -4.58 5.17 -15.43
CA VAL A 43 -5.23 5.66 -16.65
C VAL A 43 -6.65 6.15 -16.35
N SER A 44 -7.39 5.40 -15.55
CA SER A 44 -8.83 5.60 -15.34
C SER A 44 -9.14 6.67 -14.31
N LEU A 45 -8.27 6.92 -13.31
CA LEU A 45 -8.56 7.82 -12.20
C LEU A 45 -8.95 9.24 -12.66
N ALA A 46 -8.23 9.80 -13.63
CA ALA A 46 -8.53 11.12 -14.19
C ALA A 46 -9.93 11.20 -14.84
N GLY A 47 -10.42 10.09 -15.37
CA GLY A 47 -11.72 9.99 -16.05
C GLY A 47 -12.88 9.58 -15.16
N MET A 48 -12.63 9.00 -13.97
CA MET A 48 -13.68 8.44 -13.10
C MET A 48 -14.61 9.50 -12.47
N ARG A 49 -14.27 10.79 -12.54
CA ARG A 49 -15.07 11.92 -12.01
C ARG A 49 -15.69 11.62 -10.65
N VAL A 50 -14.93 11.05 -9.71
CA VAL A 50 -15.41 10.75 -8.35
C VAL A 50 -15.30 12.04 -7.53
N PRO A 51 -16.40 12.76 -7.24
CA PRO A 51 -16.32 13.99 -6.47
C PRO A 51 -16.04 13.66 -5.00
N ASN A 52 -15.36 14.57 -4.29
CA ASN A 52 -15.19 14.52 -2.84
C ASN A 52 -14.44 13.29 -2.30
N VAL A 53 -13.45 12.78 -3.03
CA VAL A 53 -12.56 11.74 -2.50
C VAL A 53 -11.78 12.29 -1.31
N ARG A 54 -12.08 11.77 -0.11
CA ARG A 54 -11.44 12.19 1.16
C ARG A 54 -10.20 11.38 1.51
N MET A 55 -10.12 10.15 1.04
CA MET A 55 -9.00 9.26 1.33
C MET A 55 -8.72 8.33 0.16
N VAL A 56 -7.44 8.13 -0.13
CA VAL A 56 -6.93 7.12 -1.07
C VAL A 56 -5.95 6.23 -0.34
N SER A 57 -6.07 4.92 -0.51
CA SER A 57 -5.14 3.95 0.06
C SER A 57 -4.43 3.16 -1.05
N VAL A 58 -3.09 3.14 -1.03
CA VAL A 58 -2.26 2.29 -1.88
C VAL A 58 -1.60 1.24 -1.02
N LEU A 59 -2.13 0.02 -1.06
CA LEU A 59 -1.76 -1.05 -0.14
C LEU A 59 -0.93 -2.12 -0.86
N PHE A 60 0.31 -2.30 -0.44
CA PHE A 60 1.23 -3.33 -0.94
C PHE A 60 1.30 -3.42 -2.48
N PRO A 61 1.56 -2.30 -3.19
CA PRO A 61 1.66 -2.33 -4.65
C PRO A 61 2.86 -3.19 -5.07
N ASP A 62 2.76 -3.81 -6.25
CA ASP A 62 3.85 -4.64 -6.77
C ASP A 62 5.15 -3.82 -6.90
N PRO A 63 6.28 -4.28 -6.30
CA PRO A 63 7.50 -3.49 -6.23
C PRO A 63 8.23 -3.33 -7.56
N TRP A 64 8.01 -4.27 -8.49
CA TRP A 64 8.71 -4.34 -9.77
C TRP A 64 10.22 -4.06 -9.65
N SER A 65 10.91 -4.83 -8.81
CA SER A 65 12.31 -4.59 -8.41
C SER A 65 13.32 -4.53 -9.56
N ARG A 66 13.01 -5.12 -10.72
CA ARG A 66 13.86 -5.03 -11.91
C ARG A 66 13.66 -3.69 -12.59
N ARG A 67 14.75 -2.96 -12.87
CA ARG A 67 14.75 -1.65 -13.56
C ARG A 67 13.87 -1.60 -14.82
N LYS A 68 13.92 -2.64 -15.65
CA LYS A 68 13.09 -2.76 -16.86
C LYS A 68 11.58 -2.75 -16.61
N HIS A 69 11.14 -3.00 -15.38
CA HIS A 69 9.73 -3.04 -14.98
C HIS A 69 9.34 -1.89 -14.05
N ALA A 70 10.26 -0.98 -13.72
CA ALA A 70 9.97 0.15 -12.83
C ALA A 70 8.80 1.01 -13.35
N GLY A 71 8.63 1.12 -14.67
CA GLY A 71 7.49 1.80 -15.29
C GLY A 71 6.12 1.13 -15.09
N ARG A 72 6.06 -0.05 -14.43
CA ARG A 72 4.82 -0.74 -14.07
C ARG A 72 4.37 -0.47 -12.63
N ARG A 73 5.14 0.33 -11.87
CA ARG A 73 4.76 0.74 -10.52
C ARG A 73 3.51 1.61 -10.57
N VAL A 74 2.63 1.42 -9.59
CA VAL A 74 1.38 2.18 -9.47
C VAL A 74 1.68 3.64 -9.15
N VAL A 75 2.52 3.89 -8.15
CA VAL A 75 2.88 5.24 -7.74
C VAL A 75 4.02 5.75 -8.63
N THR A 76 3.69 6.72 -9.47
CA THR A 76 4.60 7.46 -10.34
C THR A 76 4.37 8.96 -10.16
N ALA A 77 5.27 9.81 -10.66
CA ALA A 77 5.07 11.27 -10.62
C ALA A 77 3.72 11.67 -11.27
N GLN A 78 3.39 11.11 -12.43
CA GLN A 78 2.11 11.37 -13.10
C GLN A 78 0.90 10.91 -12.28
N PHE A 79 1.02 9.81 -11.54
CA PHE A 79 -0.04 9.35 -10.65
C PHE A 79 -0.25 10.33 -9.48
N VAL A 80 0.84 10.83 -8.88
CA VAL A 80 0.79 11.87 -7.83
C VAL A 80 0.14 13.15 -8.35
N ASP A 81 0.48 13.59 -9.57
CA ASP A 81 -0.15 14.77 -10.20
C ASP A 81 -1.65 14.57 -10.46
N THR A 82 -2.03 13.35 -10.85
CA THR A 82 -3.44 12.98 -11.04
C THR A 82 -4.19 13.03 -9.72
N LEU A 83 -3.60 12.52 -8.63
CA LEU A 83 -4.17 12.63 -7.29
C LEU A 83 -4.28 14.09 -6.84
N ALA A 84 -3.26 14.92 -7.04
CA ALA A 84 -3.30 16.34 -6.68
C ALA A 84 -4.47 17.08 -7.33
N SER A 85 -4.82 16.68 -8.57
CA SER A 85 -5.92 17.26 -9.35
C SER A 85 -7.30 16.69 -8.99
N ALA A 86 -7.35 15.45 -8.49
CA ALA A 86 -8.61 14.75 -8.20
C ALA A 86 -9.07 14.90 -6.73
N LEU A 87 -8.12 15.07 -5.80
CA LEU A 87 -8.40 15.12 -4.36
C LEU A 87 -8.81 16.52 -3.91
N VAL A 88 -9.73 16.57 -2.94
CA VAL A 88 -10.08 17.82 -2.26
C VAL A 88 -9.00 18.21 -1.26
N GLU A 89 -8.89 19.50 -0.94
CA GLU A 89 -8.03 19.98 0.14
C GLU A 89 -8.33 19.24 1.45
N GLY A 90 -7.29 18.86 2.18
CA GLY A 90 -7.36 18.06 3.40
C GLY A 90 -7.59 16.56 3.17
N ALA A 91 -7.72 16.07 1.93
CA ALA A 91 -7.81 14.63 1.67
C ALA A 91 -6.50 13.91 2.02
N GLU A 92 -6.60 12.66 2.47
CA GLU A 92 -5.46 11.84 2.88
C GLU A 92 -5.09 10.82 1.80
N VAL A 93 -3.79 10.55 1.67
CA VAL A 93 -3.28 9.43 0.88
C VAL A 93 -2.44 8.55 1.80
N TYR A 94 -2.94 7.36 2.09
CA TYR A 94 -2.26 6.34 2.86
C TYR A 94 -1.53 5.37 1.92
N CYS A 95 -0.23 5.19 2.15
CA CYS A 95 0.56 4.23 1.41
C CYS A 95 1.26 3.26 2.36
N CYS A 96 1.29 1.97 2.00
CA CYS A 96 2.09 0.98 2.71
C CYS A 96 2.73 -0.06 1.78
N SER A 97 3.91 -0.54 2.16
CA SER A 97 4.60 -1.63 1.47
C SER A 97 5.54 -2.39 2.43
N ASP A 98 5.77 -3.67 2.16
CA ASP A 98 6.78 -4.50 2.82
C ASP A 98 8.15 -4.46 2.13
N VAL A 99 8.33 -3.54 1.18
CA VAL A 99 9.56 -3.33 0.40
C VAL A 99 10.06 -1.89 0.61
N ARG A 100 11.09 -1.74 1.45
CA ARG A 100 11.65 -0.42 1.84
C ARG A 100 11.98 0.50 0.66
N PRO A 101 12.72 0.04 -0.39
CA PRO A 101 13.06 0.92 -1.50
C PRO A 101 11.84 1.43 -2.27
N LEU A 102 10.81 0.58 -2.42
CA LEU A 102 9.55 0.99 -3.04
C LEU A 102 8.84 2.03 -2.18
N ALA A 103 8.70 1.78 -0.88
CA ALA A 103 8.06 2.71 0.04
C ALA A 103 8.76 4.08 0.05
N ALA A 104 10.09 4.08 0.06
CA ALA A 104 10.90 5.30 0.08
C ALA A 104 10.71 6.11 -1.21
N GLU A 105 10.68 5.44 -2.36
CA GLU A 105 10.39 6.07 -3.64
C GLU A 105 8.97 6.64 -3.69
N MET A 106 7.97 5.90 -3.21
CA MET A 106 6.59 6.41 -3.14
C MET A 106 6.52 7.69 -2.30
N GLN A 107 7.13 7.70 -1.12
CA GLN A 107 7.15 8.88 -0.25
C GLN A 107 7.89 10.05 -0.91
N ALA A 108 9.06 9.80 -1.51
CA ALA A 108 9.82 10.82 -2.20
C ALA A 108 9.05 11.46 -3.36
N LEU A 109 8.24 10.68 -4.11
CA LEU A 109 7.38 11.22 -5.17
C LEU A 109 6.32 12.18 -4.63
N PHE A 110 5.69 11.84 -3.51
CA PHE A 110 4.72 12.76 -2.86
C PHE A 110 5.40 14.00 -2.30
N LEU A 111 6.55 13.86 -1.63
CA LEU A 111 7.30 14.98 -1.06
C LEU A 111 7.95 15.87 -2.13
N GLY A 112 8.26 15.32 -3.30
CA GLY A 112 8.68 16.09 -4.47
C GLY A 112 7.60 17.04 -5.00
N ARG A 113 6.32 16.76 -4.67
CA ARG A 113 5.16 17.61 -4.97
C ARG A 113 4.70 18.38 -3.73
N ALA A 114 5.64 19.05 -3.07
CA ALA A 114 5.42 19.81 -1.83
C ALA A 114 4.43 20.98 -1.97
N ASP A 115 4.12 21.42 -3.20
CA ASP A 115 3.05 22.38 -3.49
C ASP A 115 1.65 21.78 -3.28
N ALA A 116 1.51 20.45 -3.39
CA ALA A 116 0.22 19.77 -3.32
C ALA A 116 0.07 18.85 -2.10
N PHE A 117 1.16 18.28 -1.60
CA PHE A 117 1.14 17.28 -0.53
C PHE A 117 2.19 17.55 0.55
N ALA A 118 1.86 17.20 1.79
CA ALA A 118 2.79 17.15 2.92
C ALA A 118 2.53 15.91 3.76
N LEU A 119 3.50 15.46 4.57
CA LEU A 119 3.24 14.41 5.57
C LEU A 119 2.15 14.87 6.52
N ASP A 120 1.26 13.95 6.87
CA ASP A 120 0.22 14.24 7.85
C ASP A 120 0.75 14.12 9.29
N GLU A 121 1.25 15.23 9.81
CA GLU A 121 1.84 15.30 11.15
C GLU A 121 0.86 14.89 12.26
N ASP A 122 -0.45 15.09 12.07
CA ASP A 122 -1.47 14.65 13.04
C ASP A 122 -1.52 13.12 13.13
N THR A 123 -1.44 12.43 11.99
CA THR A 123 -1.35 10.97 11.95
C THR A 123 -0.03 10.45 12.49
N PHE A 124 1.09 11.13 12.23
CA PHE A 124 2.38 10.79 12.84
C PHE A 124 2.37 10.95 14.35
N ALA A 125 1.77 12.02 14.88
CA ALA A 125 1.62 12.24 16.31
C ALA A 125 0.75 11.15 16.97
N ARG A 126 -0.31 10.70 16.30
CA ARG A 126 -1.21 9.65 16.80
C ARG A 126 -0.64 8.24 16.73
N CYS A 127 0.03 7.89 15.63
CA CYS A 127 0.48 6.51 15.37
C CYS A 127 1.93 6.27 15.82
N GLY A 128 2.67 7.35 16.12
CA GLY A 128 4.08 7.30 16.43
C GLY A 128 4.95 7.05 15.21
N GLU A 129 6.25 7.24 15.39
CA GLU A 129 7.26 7.06 14.35
C GLU A 129 8.00 5.73 14.56
N MET A 130 8.06 4.93 13.50
CA MET A 130 8.79 3.67 13.51
C MET A 130 10.29 3.99 13.56
N LYS A 131 10.97 3.43 14.54
CA LYS A 131 12.44 3.44 14.56
C LYS A 131 12.92 2.42 13.53
N ASP A 132 13.43 2.92 12.40
CA ASP A 132 14.02 2.06 11.38
C ASP A 132 15.28 1.39 11.95
N ALA A 133 15.20 0.10 12.26
CA ALA A 133 16.32 -0.65 12.85
C ALA A 133 17.55 -0.67 11.93
N LEU A 134 17.38 -0.43 10.62
CA LEU A 134 18.50 -0.29 9.69
C LEU A 134 19.34 0.99 9.93
N ALA A 135 18.77 2.02 10.56
CA ALA A 135 19.52 3.19 11.01
C ALA A 135 20.34 2.91 12.29
N GLU A 136 19.86 2.00 13.13
CA GLU A 136 20.51 1.60 14.40
C GLU A 136 21.57 0.50 14.20
N GLU A 137 21.41 -0.40 13.22
CA GLU A 137 22.40 -1.43 12.89
C GLU A 137 23.74 -0.86 12.37
N ALA A 138 23.74 0.38 11.84
CA ALA A 138 24.97 1.09 11.51
C ALA A 138 25.77 1.55 12.75
N THR A 139 25.16 1.55 13.95
CA THR A 139 25.76 2.11 15.17
C THR A 139 25.82 1.16 16.36
N SER A 140 25.18 -0.02 16.31
CA SER A 140 25.12 -0.91 17.47
C SER A 140 25.24 -2.40 17.08
N SER A 141 26.48 -2.81 16.79
CA SER A 141 26.89 -4.19 17.01
C SER A 141 26.88 -4.48 18.51
N GLU A 142 25.76 -4.96 19.08
CA GLU A 142 25.79 -5.81 20.27
C GLU A 142 24.44 -6.51 20.56
N ARG A 143 24.54 -7.82 20.80
CA ARG A 143 23.45 -8.80 20.97
C ARG A 143 22.51 -8.46 22.13
N ARG A 144 21.22 -8.83 22.00
CA ARG A 144 20.54 -9.76 22.92
C ARG A 144 19.16 -10.18 22.42
N GLY A 145 18.89 -11.48 22.49
CA GLY A 145 17.56 -12.05 22.28
C GLY A 145 16.64 -11.88 23.48
N GLY A 146 15.36 -12.10 23.24
CA GLY A 146 14.33 -12.21 24.27
C GLY A 146 13.01 -12.59 23.62
N ALA A 147 12.57 -13.82 23.87
CA ALA A 147 11.22 -14.28 23.54
C ALA A 147 10.25 -13.77 24.62
N THR A 148 9.06 -13.34 24.21
CA THR A 148 7.87 -13.38 25.06
C THR A 148 6.69 -13.91 24.26
N ASP A 149 5.98 -14.80 24.93
CA ASP A 149 4.75 -15.50 24.58
C ASP A 149 3.56 -14.65 25.05
N ASP A 150 2.63 -14.36 24.15
CA ASP A 150 1.29 -13.92 24.51
C ASP A 150 0.29 -14.02 23.34
N GLY A 151 -0.56 -15.05 23.38
CA GLY A 151 -1.95 -14.96 22.96
C GLY A 151 -2.23 -15.07 21.46
N GLY A 152 -2.04 -16.27 20.90
CA GLY A 152 -2.36 -16.59 19.51
C GLY A 152 -3.82 -16.29 19.14
N PHE A 153 -3.99 -15.51 18.07
CA PHE A 153 -5.28 -15.34 17.38
C PHE A 153 -5.51 -16.59 16.53
N GLU A 154 -6.29 -17.54 17.06
CA GLU A 154 -6.55 -18.84 16.45
C GLU A 154 -7.63 -18.76 15.35
N HIS A 155 -7.41 -17.94 14.33
CA HIS A 155 -8.13 -18.04 13.06
C HIS A 155 -7.15 -17.94 11.91
N VAL A 156 -6.39 -19.02 11.73
CA VAL A 156 -5.58 -19.20 10.53
C VAL A 156 -6.54 -19.63 9.42
N PHE A 157 -6.83 -18.75 8.45
CA PHE A 157 -7.74 -19.02 7.32
C PHE A 157 -7.13 -19.99 6.31
N PRO A 158 -7.74 -21.15 5.96
CA PRO A 158 -7.13 -22.29 5.25
C PRO A 158 -6.17 -22.03 4.07
N ALA A 159 -6.20 -20.86 3.44
CA ALA A 159 -5.19 -20.41 2.46
C ALA A 159 -3.74 -20.36 2.99
N HIS A 160 -3.52 -20.38 4.31
CA HIS A 160 -2.20 -20.40 4.96
C HIS A 160 -1.42 -21.72 4.80
N GLN A 161 -2.02 -22.77 4.24
CA GLN A 161 -1.37 -24.08 4.09
C GLN A 161 -0.43 -24.17 2.87
N TYR A 162 -0.39 -23.15 2.02
CA TYR A 162 0.53 -23.13 0.89
C TYR A 162 1.94 -22.74 1.32
N ARG A 163 2.73 -23.75 1.70
CA ARG A 163 4.18 -23.65 1.75
C ARG A 163 4.70 -23.44 0.33
N TRP A 164 5.10 -22.22 0.00
CA TRP A 164 5.70 -21.88 -1.30
C TRP A 164 6.87 -22.83 -1.56
N ARG A 165 6.71 -23.78 -2.49
CA ARG A 165 7.80 -24.64 -2.95
C ARG A 165 8.62 -23.83 -3.93
N GLY A 166 9.59 -23.08 -3.40
CA GLY A 166 10.64 -22.52 -4.22
C GLY A 166 11.32 -23.65 -4.99
N GLN A 167 11.29 -23.55 -6.31
CA GLN A 167 12.00 -24.46 -7.20
C GLN A 167 13.49 -24.36 -6.84
N LYS A 168 14.13 -25.49 -6.48
CA LYS A 168 15.59 -25.52 -6.29
C LYS A 168 16.24 -25.05 -7.59
N PRO A 169 17.25 -24.17 -7.55
CA PRO A 169 17.95 -23.75 -8.75
C PRO A 169 18.75 -24.94 -9.27
N SER A 170 18.22 -25.63 -10.29
CA SER A 170 19.03 -26.51 -11.12
C SER A 170 19.60 -25.67 -12.25
N GLY A 171 20.91 -25.40 -12.17
CA GLY A 171 21.80 -25.04 -13.26
C GLY A 171 21.23 -24.11 -14.33
N ALA A 172 21.31 -22.80 -14.10
CA ALA A 172 21.35 -21.82 -15.17
C ALA A 172 22.37 -20.75 -14.77
N GLU A 173 23.36 -20.64 -15.64
CA GLU A 173 24.55 -19.79 -15.63
C GLU A 173 24.44 -18.50 -14.81
N ALA A 174 25.41 -18.33 -13.91
CA ALA A 174 25.57 -17.15 -13.08
C ALA A 174 25.83 -15.93 -13.95
N ASN A 175 24.83 -15.06 -14.07
CA ASN A 175 25.07 -13.62 -14.18
C ASN A 175 24.87 -13.05 -12.77
N GLU A 176 25.94 -13.10 -11.98
CA GLU A 176 26.09 -12.29 -10.77
C GLU A 176 26.24 -10.82 -11.21
N GLU A 177 25.13 -10.16 -11.49
CA GLU A 177 25.07 -8.71 -11.34
C GLU A 177 24.42 -8.43 -10.00
N ALA A 178 25.25 -7.98 -9.06
CA ALA A 178 24.86 -7.47 -7.77
C ALA A 178 23.71 -6.44 -7.91
N PRO A 179 22.83 -6.30 -6.90
CA PRO A 179 21.85 -5.23 -6.91
C PRO A 179 22.60 -3.90 -6.76
N GLU A 180 22.93 -3.26 -7.88
CA GLU A 180 23.44 -1.89 -7.84
C GLU A 180 22.32 -1.00 -7.30
N GLU A 181 22.60 -0.38 -6.16
CA GLU A 181 21.78 0.61 -5.48
C GLU A 181 21.53 1.78 -6.44
N GLY A 182 20.44 1.69 -7.20
CA GLY A 182 19.89 2.81 -7.95
C GLY A 182 19.33 3.85 -7.00
N SER A 183 20.20 4.57 -6.31
CA SER A 183 19.86 5.77 -5.57
C SER A 183 19.49 6.86 -6.57
N PHE A 184 18.20 6.93 -6.89
CA PHE A 184 17.58 8.12 -7.51
C PHE A 184 17.25 9.19 -6.47
N LEU A 185 17.66 8.99 -5.21
CA LEU A 185 17.35 9.84 -4.05
C LEU A 185 18.54 10.70 -3.63
N THR A 186 19.35 11.20 -4.57
CA THR A 186 20.45 12.12 -4.26
C THR A 186 19.86 13.47 -3.85
N GLY A 187 19.60 13.65 -2.56
CA GLY A 187 19.08 14.89 -1.96
C GLY A 187 17.70 14.77 -1.30
N CYS A 188 17.09 13.59 -1.25
CA CYS A 188 15.81 13.40 -0.57
C CYS A 188 16.00 13.27 0.94
N VAL A 189 15.12 13.92 1.70
CA VAL A 189 15.02 13.77 3.16
C VAL A 189 14.83 12.30 3.50
N GLU A 190 15.51 11.82 4.55
CA GLU A 190 15.34 10.45 5.05
C GLU A 190 13.85 10.15 5.26
N PRO A 191 13.34 9.02 4.75
CA PRO A 191 11.93 8.76 4.78
C PRO A 191 11.45 8.47 6.20
N ARG A 192 10.26 8.98 6.54
CA ARG A 192 9.62 8.80 7.84
C ARG A 192 8.53 7.75 7.77
N TRP A 193 8.42 6.89 8.78
CA TRP A 193 7.49 5.76 8.78
C TRP A 193 6.59 5.77 10.01
N LEU A 194 5.32 5.40 9.85
CA LEU A 194 4.38 5.23 10.96
C LEU A 194 4.68 3.91 11.71
N ALA A 195 4.70 3.96 13.04
CA ALA A 195 4.89 2.78 13.89
C ALA A 195 3.65 1.87 13.94
N ALA A 196 2.46 2.44 13.78
CA ALA A 196 1.19 1.73 13.82
C ALA A 196 0.35 1.96 12.55
N ASN A 197 -0.59 1.06 12.29
CA ASN A 197 -1.56 1.20 11.20
C ASN A 197 -2.58 2.31 11.53
N PRO A 198 -2.64 3.41 10.75
CA PRO A 198 -3.56 4.52 11.02
C PRO A 198 -5.04 4.17 10.84
N MET A 199 -5.34 3.10 10.09
CA MET A 199 -6.71 2.66 9.78
C MET A 199 -7.36 1.85 10.91
N GLY A 200 -6.60 1.41 11.91
CA GLY A 200 -7.09 0.58 13.02
C GLY A 200 -7.47 -0.86 12.65
N VAL A 201 -7.56 -1.19 11.36
CA VAL A 201 -7.86 -2.54 10.86
C VAL A 201 -6.69 -3.01 9.97
N PRO A 202 -5.93 -4.05 10.38
CA PRO A 202 -4.84 -4.59 9.57
C PRO A 202 -5.37 -5.35 8.36
N THR A 203 -4.67 -5.27 7.24
CA THR A 203 -4.90 -6.15 6.09
C THR A 203 -4.31 -7.53 6.33
N GLU A 204 -4.70 -8.53 5.53
CA GLU A 204 -4.06 -9.85 5.56
C GLU A 204 -2.53 -9.74 5.38
N ARG A 205 -2.08 -8.84 4.51
CA ARG A 205 -0.65 -8.65 4.24
C ARG A 205 0.08 -8.01 5.41
N ASP A 206 -0.56 -7.11 6.16
CA ASP A 206 -0.02 -6.58 7.42
C ASP A 206 0.23 -7.73 8.41
N LEU A 207 -0.80 -8.55 8.66
CA LEU A 207 -0.71 -9.70 9.58
C LEU A 207 0.39 -10.69 9.14
N VAL A 208 0.48 -10.99 7.84
CA VAL A 208 1.50 -11.90 7.29
C VAL A 208 2.92 -11.34 7.42
N CYS A 209 3.11 -10.03 7.26
CA CYS A 209 4.43 -9.42 7.41
C CYS A 209 4.84 -9.35 8.88
N GLU A 210 3.97 -8.86 9.75
CA GLU A 210 4.27 -8.65 11.17
C GLU A 210 4.48 -9.99 11.91
N SER A 211 3.67 -11.02 11.62
CA SER A 211 3.89 -12.37 12.15
C SER A 211 5.22 -13.00 11.72
N LYS A 212 5.80 -12.55 10.61
CA LYS A 212 7.11 -12.96 10.10
C LYS A 212 8.23 -12.02 10.51
N TRP A 213 7.97 -11.09 11.43
CA TRP A 213 8.93 -10.07 11.87
C TRP A 213 9.48 -9.22 10.72
N ARG A 214 8.69 -9.01 9.67
CA ARG A 214 9.02 -8.14 8.54
C ARG A 214 8.36 -6.78 8.75
N PRO A 215 9.12 -5.67 8.70
CA PRO A 215 8.54 -4.35 8.85
C PRO A 215 7.62 -4.02 7.66
N VAL A 216 6.56 -3.28 7.95
CA VAL A 216 5.70 -2.66 6.95
C VAL A 216 5.91 -1.16 7.03
N TYR A 217 6.42 -0.59 5.94
CA TYR A 217 6.72 0.83 5.82
C TYR A 217 5.45 1.56 5.44
N ARG A 218 4.98 2.44 6.33
CA ARG A 218 3.69 3.12 6.25
C ARG A 218 3.90 4.62 6.29
N PHE A 219 3.14 5.37 5.50
CA PHE A 219 3.09 6.83 5.63
C PHE A 219 1.74 7.35 5.14
N VAL A 220 1.36 8.52 5.66
CA VAL A 220 0.19 9.27 5.20
C VAL A 220 0.65 10.65 4.77
N VAL A 221 0.17 11.09 3.61
CA VAL A 221 0.29 12.48 3.16
C VAL A 221 -1.10 13.10 3.08
N ARG A 222 -1.16 14.41 3.31
CA ARG A 222 -2.39 15.20 3.20
C ARG A 222 -2.30 16.16 2.02
N ARG A 223 -3.38 16.27 1.26
CA ARG A 223 -3.56 17.29 0.22
C ARG A 223 -3.66 18.66 0.89
N LEU A 224 -2.78 19.58 0.48
CA LEU A 224 -2.70 20.95 0.99
C LEU A 224 -3.85 21.85 0.52
#